data_AF-A0A8H4EKD3-F1
#
_entry.id   AF-A0A8H4EKD3-F1
#
_cell.length_a   1.000
_cell.length_b   1.000
_cell.length_c   1.000
_cell.angle_alpha   90.00
_cell.angle_beta   90.00
_cell.angle_gamma   90.00
#
_symmetry.space_group_name_H-M   'P 1'
#
loop_
_entity.id
_entity.type
_entity.pdbx_description
1 polymer ?
#
loop_
_entity_poly.entity_id
_entity_poly.type
_entity_poly.pdbx_seq_one_letter_code
_entity_poly.pdbx_strand_id
1 'polypeptide(L)'
;MNIYETTVIDRMHHLDLGLFKHQINFTCSLLKEKYRASILNTIDNRLANIPRFLELKNFKNGIQSLARITTNEYRNLMKVMIFILNNLNIDESIQNKILKLYKDWNNMYLLSRYEEFTDNDLKDFDNLIINWAQQFIKLFKTSFASKLKFPKLHLWVYHTTNLIKKYGCLNRFSTKTYESLHKNFVKTPYYLSNKQNIEDQIMKMVQRQAIASKLLSRNPKNSKTINSFKFTNLIWTFDLNNAQKFIDQRLKNYRPNSKIYSGLEHLLKYLTIYFSSTNQINIDNYIINIYSSVTLENSNVAVAMNPKELLEYLTNEGICYGQIYLLIKVETAKGNVDNLALIQWYNFKSTKNQYHYGCSKLKLTKLYNIVNIEAIKNNIHIISHFDKINDFLVNKYIF
;
A
#
# COMPACT_ATOMS: atom_id res chain seq x y z
N MET A 1 20.34 17.78 35.07
CA MET A 1 20.16 17.40 33.66
C MET A 1 19.14 16.27 33.62
N ASN A 2 17.99 16.46 32.96
CA ASN A 2 16.99 15.41 32.82
C ASN A 2 17.48 14.37 31.80
N ILE A 3 17.75 13.13 32.22
CA ILE A 3 18.32 12.08 31.36
C ILE A 3 17.42 11.76 30.14
N TYR A 4 16.12 12.05 30.24
CA TYR A 4 15.18 11.85 29.14
C TYR A 4 15.23 12.96 28.09
N GLU A 5 15.91 14.08 28.39
CA GLU A 5 16.16 15.15 27.44
C GLU A 5 17.51 14.99 26.73
N THR A 6 18.36 14.06 27.17
CA THR A 6 19.70 13.82 26.60
C THR A 6 19.70 12.79 25.47
N THR A 7 18.58 12.07 25.27
CA THR A 7 18.44 11.09 24.19
C THR A 7 17.18 11.38 23.38
N VAL A 8 17.32 11.47 22.06
CA VAL A 8 16.19 11.72 21.16
C VAL A 8 15.64 10.41 20.62
N ILE A 9 14.33 10.35 20.39
CA ILE A 9 13.64 9.15 19.90
C ILE A 9 13.98 8.95 18.42
N ASP A 10 14.78 7.92 18.11
CA ASP A 10 14.92 7.45 16.75
C ASP A 10 13.70 6.60 16.36
N ARG A 11 12.81 7.18 15.55
CA ARG A 11 11.58 6.52 15.06
C ARG A 11 11.83 5.11 14.52
N MET A 12 12.93 4.87 13.80
CA MET A 12 13.22 3.57 13.21
C MET A 12 13.48 2.51 14.27
N HIS A 13 14.38 2.80 15.20
CA HIS A 13 14.77 1.85 16.24
C HIS A 13 13.72 1.73 17.34
N HIS A 14 12.96 2.81 17.56
CA HIS A 14 11.99 2.91 18.64
C HIS A 14 10.64 2.32 18.24
N LEU A 15 10.11 2.68 17.06
CA LEU A 15 8.82 2.21 16.58
C LEU A 15 8.95 0.93 15.77
N ASP A 16 9.66 0.97 14.65
CA ASP A 16 9.69 -0.14 13.68
C ASP A 16 10.35 -1.39 14.29
N LEU A 17 11.60 -1.25 14.76
CA LEU A 17 12.38 -2.35 15.35
C LEU A 17 12.16 -2.50 16.87
N GLY A 18 11.36 -1.62 17.47
CA GLY A 18 11.09 -1.61 18.91
C GLY A 18 9.65 -2.03 19.21
N LEU A 19 8.78 -1.04 19.42
CA LEU A 19 7.42 -1.25 19.91
C LEU A 19 6.57 -2.10 18.97
N PHE A 20 6.64 -1.90 17.65
CA PHE A 20 5.86 -2.70 16.71
C PHE A 20 6.33 -4.15 16.63
N LYS A 21 7.65 -4.35 16.63
CA LYS A 21 8.24 -5.68 16.73
C LYS A 21 7.73 -6.42 17.96
N HIS A 22 7.69 -5.75 19.12
CA HIS A 22 7.09 -6.32 20.32
C HIS A 22 5.60 -6.60 20.13
N GLN A 23 4.83 -5.68 19.56
CA GLN A 23 3.40 -5.88 19.29
C GLN A 23 3.12 -7.11 18.44
N ILE A 24 3.82 -7.31 17.31
CA ILE A 24 3.67 -8.50 16.48
C ILE A 24 4.03 -9.75 17.27
N ASN A 25 5.21 -9.78 17.86
CA ASN A 25 5.71 -10.95 18.58
C ASN A 25 4.74 -11.35 19.71
N PHE A 26 4.27 -10.38 20.48
CA PHE A 26 3.34 -10.61 21.58
C PHE A 26 1.96 -11.04 21.09
N THR A 27 1.47 -10.50 19.97
CA THR A 27 0.23 -10.97 19.33
C THR A 27 0.35 -12.43 18.92
N CYS A 28 1.44 -12.81 18.23
CA CYS A 28 1.67 -14.19 17.81
C CYS A 28 1.79 -15.15 19.00
N SER A 29 2.52 -14.77 20.06
CA SER A 29 2.62 -15.56 21.29
C SER A 29 1.27 -15.77 21.96
N LEU A 30 0.48 -14.69 22.13
CA LEU A 30 -0.85 -14.74 22.73
C LEU A 30 -1.79 -15.67 21.95
N LEU A 31 -1.79 -15.56 20.62
CA LEU A 31 -2.64 -16.39 19.77
C LEU A 31 -2.22 -17.86 19.81
N LYS A 32 -0.92 -18.15 19.81
CA LYS A 32 -0.37 -19.50 19.91
C LYS A 32 -0.73 -20.15 21.25
N GLU A 33 -0.65 -19.40 22.34
CA GLU A 33 -0.96 -19.85 23.70
C GLU A 33 -2.46 -20.17 23.86
N LYS A 34 -3.35 -19.31 23.35
CA LYS A 34 -4.81 -19.43 23.56
C LYS A 34 -5.55 -20.33 22.56
N TYR A 35 -5.14 -20.34 21.29
CA TYR A 35 -5.94 -20.94 20.19
C TYR A 35 -5.20 -21.99 19.37
N ARG A 36 -4.01 -22.42 19.83
CA ARG A 36 -3.06 -23.36 19.18
C ARG A 36 -2.19 -22.71 18.10
N ALA A 37 -1.10 -23.41 17.73
CA ALA A 37 -0.13 -22.92 16.74
C ALA A 37 -0.70 -22.83 15.31
N SER A 38 -1.75 -23.59 14.98
CA SER A 38 -2.36 -23.60 13.64
C SER A 38 -2.93 -22.25 13.23
N ILE A 39 -3.32 -21.39 14.17
CA ILE A 39 -3.81 -20.04 13.86
C ILE A 39 -2.74 -19.17 13.18
N LEU A 40 -1.46 -19.44 13.47
CA LEU A 40 -0.37 -18.74 12.84
C LEU A 40 -0.20 -19.16 11.37
N ASN A 41 -0.54 -20.41 11.03
CA ASN A 41 -0.58 -20.85 9.63
C ASN A 41 -1.68 -20.10 8.87
N THR A 42 -2.82 -19.81 9.50
CA THR A 42 -3.88 -18.97 8.92
C THR A 42 -3.37 -17.55 8.66
N ILE A 43 -2.64 -16.96 9.61
CA ILE A 43 -2.02 -15.63 9.46
C ILE A 43 -1.01 -15.62 8.31
N ASP A 44 -0.15 -16.63 8.23
CA ASP A 44 0.88 -16.75 7.20
C ASP A 44 0.26 -16.95 5.81
N ASN A 45 -0.76 -17.81 5.69
CA ASN A 45 -1.51 -18.00 4.45
C ASN A 45 -2.20 -16.72 3.99
N ARG A 46 -2.82 -15.97 4.92
CA ARG A 46 -3.46 -14.69 4.61
C ARG A 46 -2.44 -13.64 4.19
N LEU A 47 -1.30 -13.58 4.86
CA LEU A 47 -0.22 -12.67 4.52
C LEU A 47 0.35 -12.96 3.12
N ALA A 48 0.50 -14.24 2.75
CA ALA A 48 0.93 -14.65 1.41
C ALA A 48 -0.11 -14.31 0.31
N ASN A 49 -1.39 -14.25 0.68
CA ASN A 49 -2.51 -13.92 -0.21
C ASN A 49 -2.82 -12.41 -0.28
N ILE A 50 -2.03 -11.55 0.39
CA ILE A 50 -2.20 -10.10 0.24
C ILE A 50 -1.92 -9.71 -1.21
N PRO A 51 -2.81 -8.93 -1.85
CA PRO A 51 -2.59 -8.42 -3.20
C PRO A 51 -1.27 -7.69 -3.29
N ARG A 52 -0.58 -7.81 -4.44
CA ARG A 52 0.63 -7.02 -4.64
C ARG A 52 0.24 -5.54 -4.70
N PHE A 53 1.20 -4.69 -4.36
CA PHE A 53 1.06 -3.25 -4.53
C PHE A 53 2.45 -2.63 -4.68
N LEU A 54 2.54 -1.49 -5.37
CA LEU A 54 3.79 -0.75 -5.46
C LEU A 54 4.24 -0.40 -4.03
N GLU A 55 5.54 -0.52 -3.75
CA GLU A 55 6.10 -0.25 -2.41
C GLU A 55 5.66 -1.20 -1.27
N LEU A 56 4.89 -2.24 -1.59
CA LEU A 56 4.52 -3.29 -0.65
C LEU A 56 5.32 -4.57 -0.91
N LYS A 57 6.08 -5.02 0.09
CA LYS A 57 6.80 -6.29 -0.01
C LYS A 57 5.83 -7.47 0.07
N ASN A 58 6.00 -8.46 -0.80
CA ASN A 58 5.25 -9.71 -0.75
C ASN A 58 5.92 -10.70 0.22
N PHE A 59 5.12 -11.35 1.06
CA PHE A 59 5.55 -12.25 2.14
C PHE A 59 5.03 -13.67 1.88
N LYS A 60 5.49 -14.28 0.78
CA LYS A 60 5.04 -15.62 0.34
C LYS A 60 5.23 -16.72 1.40
N ASN A 61 6.23 -16.57 2.27
CA ASN A 61 6.59 -17.57 3.25
C ASN A 61 6.06 -17.25 4.67
N GLY A 62 5.15 -16.27 4.81
CA GLY A 62 4.60 -15.88 6.11
C GLY A 62 5.55 -15.09 7.02
N ILE A 63 5.10 -14.82 8.25
CA ILE A 63 5.85 -14.12 9.31
C ILE A 63 6.85 -15.08 9.98
N GLN A 64 6.48 -16.35 10.14
CA GLN A 64 7.28 -17.34 10.88
C GLN A 64 8.62 -17.67 10.21
N SER A 65 8.70 -17.56 8.88
CA SER A 65 9.92 -17.86 8.13
C SER A 65 10.99 -16.75 8.18
N LEU A 66 10.64 -15.57 8.70
CA LEU A 66 11.53 -14.41 8.70
C LEU A 66 12.50 -14.47 9.88
N ALA A 67 13.59 -15.23 9.73
CA ALA A 67 14.63 -15.38 10.75
C ALA A 67 15.24 -14.05 11.22
N ARG A 68 15.29 -13.03 10.35
CA ARG A 68 15.69 -11.65 10.68
C ARG A 68 14.84 -10.65 9.90
N ILE A 69 13.76 -10.18 10.52
CA ILE A 69 12.90 -9.14 9.95
C ILE A 69 13.64 -7.79 9.97
N THR A 70 13.83 -7.22 8.78
CA THR A 70 14.37 -5.88 8.55
C THR A 70 13.34 -4.81 8.89
N THR A 71 13.79 -3.59 9.15
CA THR A 71 12.90 -2.43 9.36
C THR A 71 11.89 -2.26 8.23
N ASN A 72 12.32 -2.45 6.98
CA ASN A 72 11.44 -2.31 5.83
C ASN A 72 10.32 -3.36 5.85
N GLU A 73 10.62 -4.59 6.26
CA GLU A 73 9.61 -5.63 6.40
C GLU A 73 8.61 -5.31 7.51
N TYR A 74 9.06 -4.82 8.68
CA TYR A 74 8.15 -4.38 9.73
C TYR A 74 7.21 -3.27 9.24
N ARG A 75 7.74 -2.27 8.52
CA ARG A 75 6.89 -1.23 7.92
C ARG A 75 5.86 -1.82 6.98
N ASN A 76 6.24 -2.76 6.12
CA ASN A 76 5.29 -3.44 5.22
C ASN A 76 4.23 -4.23 5.99
N LEU A 77 4.60 -4.91 7.07
CA LEU A 77 3.66 -5.59 7.95
C LEU A 77 2.67 -4.61 8.58
N MET A 78 3.11 -3.44 9.09
CA MET A 78 2.19 -2.41 9.64
C MET A 78 1.05 -2.05 8.68
N LYS A 79 1.36 -1.96 7.38
CA LYS A 79 0.40 -1.62 6.33
C LYS A 79 -0.71 -2.67 6.16
N VAL A 80 -0.47 -3.94 6.56
CA VAL A 80 -1.35 -5.07 6.22
C VAL A 80 -1.88 -5.86 7.42
N MET A 81 -1.22 -5.82 8.57
CA MET A 81 -1.53 -6.69 9.72
C MET A 81 -2.98 -6.59 10.21
N ILE A 82 -3.56 -5.40 10.22
CA ILE A 82 -4.95 -5.20 10.66
C ILE A 82 -5.96 -5.98 9.81
N PHE A 83 -5.69 -6.15 8.51
CA PHE A 83 -6.55 -6.90 7.60
C PHE A 83 -6.37 -8.41 7.79
N ILE A 84 -5.14 -8.85 8.05
CA ILE A 84 -4.78 -10.26 8.23
C ILE A 84 -5.38 -10.80 9.53
N LEU A 85 -5.30 -10.03 10.60
CA LEU A 85 -5.76 -10.42 11.94
C LEU A 85 -7.29 -10.36 12.10
N ASN A 86 -8.00 -9.85 11.10
CA ASN A 86 -9.44 -9.72 11.16
C ASN A 86 -10.16 -11.05 10.84
N ASN A 87 -11.27 -11.36 11.52
CA ASN A 87 -12.02 -12.61 11.37
C ASN A 87 -11.15 -13.87 11.55
N LEU A 88 -10.32 -13.95 12.61
CA LEU A 88 -9.48 -15.14 12.86
C LEU A 88 -10.26 -16.31 13.50
N ASN A 89 -11.59 -16.22 13.58
CA ASN A 89 -12.47 -17.18 14.27
C ASN A 89 -12.03 -17.46 15.72
N ILE A 90 -11.61 -16.40 16.43
CA ILE A 90 -11.28 -16.42 17.86
C ILE A 90 -12.34 -15.66 18.66
N ASP A 91 -12.25 -15.71 19.99
CA ASP A 91 -13.17 -14.99 20.87
C ASP A 91 -13.29 -13.51 20.47
N GLU A 92 -14.53 -13.07 20.26
CA GLU A 92 -14.83 -11.73 19.73
C GLU A 92 -14.21 -10.62 20.60
N SER A 93 -14.21 -10.80 21.92
CA SER A 93 -13.58 -9.88 22.88
C SER A 93 -12.07 -9.72 22.65
N ILE A 94 -11.37 -10.81 22.35
CA ILE A 94 -9.92 -10.79 22.11
C ILE A 94 -9.63 -10.25 20.73
N GLN A 95 -10.38 -10.69 19.72
CA GLN A 95 -10.27 -10.19 18.35
C GLN A 95 -10.44 -8.67 18.30
N ASN A 96 -11.50 -8.12 18.91
CA ASN A 96 -11.77 -6.68 18.91
C ASN A 96 -10.65 -5.89 19.61
N LYS A 97 -10.08 -6.41 20.70
CA LYS A 97 -8.95 -5.77 21.39
C LYS A 97 -7.67 -5.77 20.53
N ILE A 98 -7.35 -6.89 19.89
CA ILE A 98 -6.19 -6.99 18.98
C ILE A 98 -6.38 -6.01 17.82
N LEU A 99 -7.54 -6.00 17.17
CA LEU A 99 -7.79 -5.13 16.02
C LEU A 99 -7.74 -3.65 16.39
N LYS A 100 -8.31 -3.29 17.55
CA LYS A 100 -8.23 -1.92 18.07
C LYS A 100 -6.78 -1.52 18.34
N LEU A 101 -5.97 -2.41 18.93
CA LEU A 101 -4.54 -2.16 19.16
C LEU A 101 -3.77 -1.86 17.87
N TYR A 102 -4.00 -2.61 16.78
CA TYR A 102 -3.35 -2.36 15.50
C TYR A 102 -3.88 -1.11 14.78
N LYS A 103 -5.17 -0.80 14.93
CA LYS A 103 -5.75 0.46 14.43
C LYS A 103 -5.12 1.66 15.12
N ASP A 104 -5.06 1.64 16.44
CA ASP A 104 -4.51 2.71 17.26
C ASP A 104 -3.01 2.88 16.97
N TRP A 105 -2.27 1.77 16.82
CA TRP A 105 -0.87 1.79 16.37
C TRP A 105 -0.72 2.49 15.01
N ASN A 106 -1.53 2.13 14.01
CA ASN A 106 -1.40 2.71 12.67
C ASN A 106 -1.72 4.21 12.66
N ASN A 107 -2.74 4.65 13.41
CA ASN A 107 -3.06 6.07 13.55
C ASN A 107 -1.91 6.84 14.23
N MET A 108 -1.41 6.31 15.34
CA MET A 108 -0.26 6.87 16.06
C MET A 108 0.99 6.93 15.17
N TYR A 109 1.27 5.87 14.41
CA TYR A 109 2.40 5.83 13.50
C TYR A 109 2.27 6.84 12.35
N LEU A 110 1.06 7.05 11.81
CA LEU A 110 0.81 8.08 10.80
C LEU A 110 1.08 9.50 11.33
N LEU A 111 0.57 9.85 12.52
CA LEU A 111 0.86 11.16 13.13
C LEU A 111 2.35 11.33 13.43
N SER A 112 3.04 10.26 13.87
CA SER A 112 4.48 10.32 14.14
C SER A 112 5.35 10.71 12.94
N ARG A 113 4.78 10.66 11.72
CA ARG A 113 5.45 11.01 10.47
C ARG A 113 5.23 12.45 10.03
N TYR A 114 4.42 13.23 10.73
CA TYR A 114 4.21 14.62 10.39
C TYR A 114 5.54 15.39 10.47
N GLU A 115 5.74 16.29 9.51
CA GLU A 115 6.93 17.15 9.46
C GLU A 115 6.77 18.38 10.36
N GLU A 116 5.52 18.76 10.63
CA GLU A 116 5.11 19.90 11.44
C GLU A 116 3.97 19.47 12.36
N PHE A 117 3.92 20.03 13.57
CA PHE A 117 2.90 19.71 14.57
C PHE A 117 2.29 21.00 15.10
N THR A 118 0.96 21.08 15.10
CA THR A 118 0.23 22.07 15.88
C THR A 118 0.05 21.59 17.33
N ASP A 119 -0.33 22.50 18.23
CA ASP A 119 -0.64 22.13 19.62
C ASP A 119 -1.81 21.14 19.72
N ASN A 120 -2.75 21.17 18.76
CA ASN A 120 -3.84 20.20 18.70
C ASN A 120 -3.33 18.83 18.24
N ASP A 121 -2.46 18.78 17.23
CA ASP A 121 -1.85 17.51 16.78
C ASP A 121 -1.07 16.84 17.91
N LEU A 122 -0.37 17.62 18.75
CA LEU A 122 0.36 17.07 19.90
C LEU A 122 -0.57 16.49 20.96
N LYS A 123 -1.71 17.16 21.25
CA LYS A 123 -2.73 16.63 22.17
C LYS A 123 -3.35 15.34 21.64
N ASP A 124 -3.69 15.32 20.35
CA ASP A 124 -4.23 14.12 19.70
C ASP A 124 -3.22 12.99 19.71
N PHE A 125 -1.94 13.31 19.52
CA PHE A 125 -0.87 12.33 19.55
C PHE A 125 -0.66 11.75 20.96
N ASP A 126 -0.64 12.57 22.01
CA ASP A 126 -0.59 12.10 23.41
C ASP A 126 -1.77 11.16 23.73
N ASN A 127 -2.99 11.55 23.32
CA ASN A 127 -4.18 10.74 23.53
C ASN A 127 -4.08 9.37 22.83
N LEU A 128 -3.60 9.34 21.58
CA LEU A 128 -3.38 8.09 20.84
C LEU A 128 -2.30 7.22 21.51
N ILE A 129 -1.19 7.81 21.95
CA ILE A 129 -0.10 7.09 22.63
C ILE A 129 -0.60 6.45 23.93
N ILE A 130 -1.31 7.22 24.77
CA ILE A 130 -1.81 6.74 26.06
C ILE A 130 -2.85 5.64 25.86
N ASN A 131 -3.83 5.85 24.98
CA ASN A 131 -4.87 4.86 24.70
C ASN A 131 -4.28 3.55 24.13
N TRP A 132 -3.33 3.66 23.18
CA TRP A 132 -2.61 2.50 22.66
C TRP A 132 -1.83 1.77 23.76
N ALA A 133 -1.05 2.50 24.57
CA ALA A 133 -0.22 1.90 25.62
C ALA A 133 -1.05 1.19 26.69
N GLN A 134 -2.17 1.78 27.11
CA GLN A 134 -3.09 1.15 28.06
C GLN A 134 -3.65 -0.16 27.52
N GLN A 135 -4.07 -0.18 26.24
CA GLN A 135 -4.56 -1.40 25.59
C GLN A 135 -3.45 -2.45 25.43
N PHE A 136 -2.27 -2.02 25.00
CA PHE A 136 -1.08 -2.87 24.83
C PHE A 136 -0.73 -3.58 26.14
N ILE A 137 -0.66 -2.80 27.24
CA ILE A 137 -0.37 -3.33 28.56
C ILE A 137 -1.49 -4.25 29.01
N LYS A 138 -2.76 -3.83 28.92
CA LYS A 138 -3.90 -4.63 29.35
C LYS A 138 -3.98 -5.98 28.62
N LEU A 139 -3.64 -6.01 27.33
CA LEU A 139 -3.72 -7.21 26.51
C LEU A 139 -2.60 -8.22 26.80
N PHE A 140 -1.37 -7.73 27.03
CA PHE A 140 -0.19 -8.59 27.11
C PHE A 140 0.41 -8.75 28.51
N LYS A 141 -0.01 -7.95 29.51
CA LYS A 141 0.59 -7.96 30.86
C LYS A 141 0.58 -9.34 31.52
N THR A 142 -0.44 -10.16 31.28
CA THR A 142 -0.57 -11.49 31.87
C THR A 142 0.32 -12.53 31.19
N SER A 143 0.64 -12.33 29.91
CA SER A 143 1.39 -13.30 29.10
C SER A 143 2.92 -13.14 29.19
N PHE A 144 3.43 -12.11 29.88
CA PHE A 144 4.88 -11.83 29.92
C PHE A 144 5.40 -11.47 31.31
N ALA A 145 6.46 -12.18 31.74
CA ALA A 145 7.06 -12.06 33.08
C ALA A 145 7.58 -10.65 33.42
N SER A 146 8.02 -9.87 32.42
CA SER A 146 8.56 -8.52 32.62
C SER A 146 7.50 -7.44 32.90
N LYS A 147 6.21 -7.80 32.91
CA LYS A 147 5.08 -6.85 33.02
C LYS A 147 5.16 -5.70 32.00
N LEU A 148 5.85 -5.93 30.88
CA LEU A 148 6.04 -4.97 29.78
C LEU A 148 6.78 -3.69 30.18
N LYS A 149 7.61 -3.73 31.24
CA LYS A 149 8.44 -2.61 31.66
C LYS A 149 9.74 -2.59 30.87
N PHE A 150 9.73 -1.99 29.68
CA PHE A 150 10.95 -1.77 28.90
C PHE A 150 11.16 -0.30 28.55
N PRO A 151 12.42 0.19 28.48
CA PRO A 151 12.72 1.62 28.35
C PRO A 151 12.05 2.30 27.15
N LYS A 152 11.89 1.58 26.03
CA LYS A 152 11.23 2.13 24.84
C LYS A 152 9.78 2.51 25.11
N LEU A 153 9.01 1.65 25.78
CA LEU A 153 7.62 1.96 26.07
C LEU A 153 7.51 3.18 27.00
N HIS A 154 8.39 3.28 28.00
CA HIS A 154 8.41 4.42 28.91
C HIS A 154 8.75 5.72 28.19
N LEU A 155 9.83 5.74 27.39
CA LEU A 155 10.24 6.92 26.63
C LEU A 155 9.14 7.37 25.67
N TRP A 156 8.49 6.41 24.99
CA TRP A 156 7.42 6.70 24.06
C TRP A 156 6.19 7.30 24.74
N VAL A 157 5.79 6.79 25.91
CA VAL A 157 4.58 7.25 26.60
C VAL A 157 4.76 8.60 27.29
N TYR A 158 5.91 8.84 27.92
CA TYR A 158 6.05 10.00 28.82
C TYR A 158 6.86 11.16 28.24
N HIS A 159 7.64 10.94 27.18
CA HIS A 159 8.62 11.93 26.72
C HIS A 159 8.48 12.31 25.24
N THR A 160 7.67 11.61 24.44
CA THR A 160 7.59 11.86 22.99
C THR A 160 7.17 13.28 22.62
N THR A 161 6.05 13.77 23.14
CA THR A 161 5.54 15.12 22.80
C THR A 161 6.41 16.23 23.37
N ASN A 162 6.98 16.05 24.56
CA ASN A 162 7.97 16.97 25.13
C ASN A 162 9.23 17.06 24.25
N LEU A 163 9.72 15.93 23.74
CA LEU A 163 10.85 15.91 22.81
C LEU A 163 10.51 16.59 21.48
N ILE A 164 9.28 16.41 20.96
CA ILE A 164 8.83 17.08 19.74
C ILE A 164 8.77 18.60 19.93
N LYS A 165 8.25 19.08 21.06
CA LYS A 165 8.22 20.51 21.37
C LYS A 165 9.62 21.11 21.48
N LYS A 166 10.57 20.38 22.08
CA LYS A 166 11.91 20.88 22.35
C LYS A 166 12.83 20.84 21.13
N TYR A 167 12.76 19.77 20.35
CA TYR A 167 13.72 19.51 19.27
C TYR A 167 13.10 19.47 17.86
N GLY A 168 11.77 19.39 17.76
CA GLY A 168 11.04 19.33 16.48
C GLY A 168 10.61 17.91 16.11
N CYS A 169 10.19 17.72 14.86
CA CYS A 169 9.58 16.47 14.41
C CYS A 169 10.52 15.25 14.47
N LEU A 170 9.96 14.07 14.76
CA LEU A 170 10.70 12.81 14.95
C LEU A 170 11.51 12.38 13.71
N ASN A 171 11.08 12.77 12.51
CA ASN A 171 11.76 12.40 11.27
C ASN A 171 13.18 13.00 11.16
N ARG A 172 13.44 14.16 11.77
CA ARG A 172 14.77 14.82 11.74
C ARG A 172 15.82 14.07 12.56
N PHE A 173 15.40 13.19 13.49
CA PHE A 173 16.28 12.46 14.39
C PHE A 173 16.57 11.03 13.98
N SER A 174 16.10 10.61 12.79
CA SER A 174 16.31 9.24 12.36
C SER A 174 17.78 8.99 12.03
N THR A 175 18.36 7.93 12.60
CA THR A 175 19.74 7.51 12.27
C THR A 175 19.83 6.77 10.93
N LYS A 176 18.70 6.55 10.24
CA LYS A 176 18.61 5.78 8.99
C LYS A 176 19.58 6.29 7.91
N THR A 177 19.75 7.61 7.79
CA THR A 177 20.69 8.23 6.84
C THR A 177 22.12 7.84 7.18
N TYR A 178 22.55 8.05 8.42
CA TYR A 178 23.87 7.68 8.91
C TYR A 178 24.14 6.18 8.78
N GLU A 179 23.18 5.33 9.11
CA GLU A 179 23.33 3.87 8.93
C GLU A 179 23.51 3.47 7.47
N SER A 180 22.76 4.10 6.55
CA SER A 180 22.89 3.86 5.11
C SER A 180 24.25 4.33 4.59
N LEU A 181 24.71 5.50 5.04
CA LEU A 181 26.02 6.04 4.68
C LEU A 181 27.13 5.14 5.20
N HIS A 182 27.07 4.72 6.47
CA HIS A 182 28.04 3.81 7.06
C HIS A 182 28.05 2.45 6.34
N LYS A 183 26.88 1.93 5.95
CA LYS A 183 26.83 0.69 5.14
C LYS A 183 27.55 0.86 3.80
N ASN A 184 27.27 1.95 3.09
CA ASN A 184 27.77 2.17 1.74
C ASN A 184 29.25 2.58 1.69
N PHE A 185 29.68 3.44 2.62
CA PHE A 185 31.00 4.07 2.61
C PHE A 185 32.00 3.40 3.55
N VAL A 186 31.55 2.57 4.49
CA VAL A 186 32.45 1.88 5.42
C VAL A 186 32.31 0.37 5.27
N LYS A 187 31.13 -0.21 5.54
CA LYS A 187 30.97 -1.68 5.57
C LYS A 187 31.23 -2.34 4.22
N THR A 188 30.59 -1.89 3.14
CA THR A 188 30.78 -2.47 1.80
C THR A 188 32.24 -2.37 1.34
N PRO A 189 32.90 -1.18 1.40
CA PRO A 189 34.32 -1.06 1.15
C PRO A 189 35.19 -1.95 2.00
N TYR A 190 34.90 -2.02 3.29
CA TYR A 190 35.60 -2.91 4.19
C TYR A 190 35.49 -4.37 3.72
N TYR A 191 34.29 -4.88 3.43
CA TYR A 191 34.10 -6.26 2.97
C TYR A 191 34.79 -6.57 1.64
N LEU A 192 34.93 -5.59 0.75
CA LEU A 192 35.61 -5.73 -0.54
C LEU A 192 37.13 -5.58 -0.45
N SER A 193 37.65 -5.03 0.65
CA SER A 193 39.09 -4.91 0.87
C SER A 193 39.74 -6.27 1.18
N ASN A 194 41.02 -6.41 0.83
CA ASN A 194 41.82 -7.58 1.21
C ASN A 194 42.32 -7.55 2.67
N LYS A 195 41.80 -6.61 3.48
CA LYS A 195 42.15 -6.37 4.89
C LYS A 195 43.59 -5.89 5.17
N GLN A 196 44.38 -5.57 4.14
CA GLN A 196 45.67 -4.91 4.29
C GLN A 196 45.52 -3.41 3.99
N ASN A 197 46.10 -2.53 4.81
CA ASN A 197 45.97 -1.07 4.66
C ASN A 197 44.52 -0.63 4.41
N ILE A 198 43.63 -1.07 5.31
CA ILE A 198 42.17 -0.98 5.17
C ILE A 198 41.71 0.45 4.88
N GLU A 199 42.24 1.42 5.61
CA GLU A 199 41.84 2.82 5.52
C GLU A 199 42.07 3.38 4.11
N ASP A 200 43.28 3.17 3.56
CA ASP A 200 43.62 3.60 2.20
C ASP A 200 42.72 2.97 1.14
N GLN A 201 42.41 1.67 1.28
CA GLN A 201 41.55 0.97 0.34
C GLN A 201 40.11 1.48 0.38
N ILE A 202 39.57 1.68 1.58
CA ILE A 202 38.23 2.26 1.76
C ILE A 202 38.20 3.66 1.13
N MET A 203 39.16 4.52 1.47
CA MET A 203 39.23 5.88 0.95
C MET A 203 39.33 5.93 -0.57
N LYS A 204 40.23 5.15 -1.18
CA LYS A 204 40.38 5.07 -2.64
C LYS A 204 39.10 4.58 -3.31
N MET A 205 38.41 3.60 -2.74
CA MET A 205 37.19 3.06 -3.34
C MET A 205 36.01 4.03 -3.23
N VAL A 206 35.84 4.71 -2.10
CA VAL A 206 34.83 5.76 -1.93
C VAL A 206 35.08 6.92 -2.90
N GLN A 207 36.33 7.35 -3.06
CA GLN A 207 36.71 8.37 -4.05
C GLN A 207 36.34 7.94 -5.49
N ARG A 208 36.67 6.70 -5.87
CA ARG A 208 36.30 6.16 -7.19
C ARG A 208 34.78 6.12 -7.40
N GLN A 209 34.01 5.72 -6.40
CA GLN A 209 32.54 5.73 -6.46
C GLN A 209 31.98 7.15 -6.63
N ALA A 210 32.53 8.14 -5.93
CA ALA A 210 32.12 9.54 -6.06
C ALA A 210 32.45 10.14 -7.43
N ILE A 211 33.62 9.79 -8.00
CA ILE A 211 33.99 10.22 -9.36
C ILE A 211 33.05 9.56 -10.38
N ALA A 212 32.80 8.26 -10.28
CA ALA A 212 31.90 7.53 -11.17
C ALA A 212 30.46 8.06 -11.12
N SER A 213 29.93 8.37 -9.93
CA SER A 213 28.58 8.94 -9.80
C SER A 213 28.49 10.36 -10.39
N LYS A 214 29.54 11.18 -10.24
CA LYS A 214 29.63 12.50 -10.86
C LYS A 214 29.71 12.43 -12.40
N LEU A 215 30.40 11.43 -12.94
CA LEU A 215 30.44 11.19 -14.39
C LEU A 215 29.10 10.68 -14.92
N LEU A 216 28.42 9.78 -14.19
CA LEU A 216 27.11 9.24 -14.57
C LEU A 216 25.97 10.25 -14.45
N SER A 217 26.06 11.23 -13.53
CA SER A 217 25.06 12.28 -13.34
C SER A 217 25.13 13.42 -14.37
N ARG A 218 26.23 13.54 -15.12
CA ARG A 218 26.34 14.45 -16.27
C ARG A 218 25.48 14.01 -17.47
N ASN A 219 25.06 12.75 -17.51
CA ASN A 219 24.02 12.29 -18.44
C ASN A 219 22.67 12.35 -17.72
N PRO A 220 21.78 13.31 -18.04
CA PRO A 220 20.51 13.42 -17.36
C PRO A 220 19.67 12.17 -17.64
N LYS A 221 19.53 11.31 -16.63
CA LYS A 221 18.41 10.39 -16.59
C LYS A 221 17.17 11.25 -16.36
N ASN A 222 16.41 11.48 -17.43
CA ASN A 222 15.08 12.08 -17.36
C ASN A 222 14.36 11.51 -16.15
N SER A 223 14.08 12.39 -15.18
CA SER A 223 13.30 12.07 -14.01
C SER A 223 12.00 11.47 -14.49
N LYS A 224 11.79 10.19 -14.21
CA LYS A 224 10.55 9.49 -14.53
C LYS A 224 9.43 10.20 -13.76
N THR A 225 8.72 11.11 -14.42
CA THR A 225 7.33 11.39 -14.08
C THR A 225 6.63 10.04 -14.04
N ILE A 226 6.10 9.70 -12.87
CA ILE A 226 5.38 8.46 -12.65
C ILE A 226 3.99 8.65 -13.28
N ASN A 227 3.92 8.68 -14.62
CA ASN A 227 2.68 8.40 -15.33
C ASN A 227 2.41 6.91 -15.08
N SER A 228 1.43 6.62 -14.21
CA SER A 228 1.14 5.29 -13.67
C SER A 228 0.63 4.30 -14.72
N PHE A 229 0.11 4.78 -15.84
CA PHE A 229 -0.35 3.97 -16.97
C PHE A 229 0.54 4.19 -18.19
N LYS A 230 1.55 3.34 -18.34
CA LYS A 230 2.27 3.24 -19.61
C LYS A 230 1.58 2.20 -20.46
N PHE A 231 1.18 2.58 -21.67
CA PHE A 231 0.72 1.66 -22.70
C PHE A 231 1.90 0.83 -23.20
N THR A 232 2.26 -0.18 -22.41
CA THR A 232 3.35 -1.12 -22.69
C THR A 232 2.75 -2.45 -23.12
N ASN A 233 3.33 -3.06 -24.16
CA ASN A 233 2.93 -4.35 -24.72
C ASN A 233 1.50 -4.34 -25.29
N LEU A 234 1.40 -3.94 -26.55
CA LEU A 234 0.20 -4.10 -27.37
C LEU A 234 -0.13 -5.61 -27.48
N ILE A 235 -1.36 -6.01 -27.14
CA ILE A 235 -1.82 -7.38 -27.30
C ILE A 235 -2.52 -7.54 -28.65
N TRP A 236 -3.46 -6.63 -28.96
CA TRP A 236 -4.31 -6.76 -30.14
C TRP A 236 -4.58 -5.41 -30.78
N THR A 237 -4.74 -5.46 -32.10
CA THR A 237 -5.21 -4.36 -32.95
C THR A 237 -6.29 -4.91 -33.85
N PHE A 238 -7.43 -4.21 -33.95
CA PHE A 238 -8.52 -4.57 -34.86
C PHE A 238 -9.40 -3.37 -35.17
N ASP A 239 -10.09 -3.41 -36.31
CA ASP A 239 -11.06 -2.39 -36.70
C ASP A 239 -12.37 -2.56 -35.93
N LEU A 240 -12.99 -1.43 -35.54
CA LEU A 240 -14.29 -1.44 -34.87
C LEU A 240 -15.37 -2.20 -35.67
N ASN A 241 -15.35 -2.10 -37.00
CA ASN A 241 -16.27 -2.80 -37.90
C ASN A 241 -16.18 -4.34 -37.80
N ASN A 242 -14.99 -4.87 -37.47
CA ASN A 242 -14.73 -6.30 -37.34
C ASN A 242 -14.68 -6.76 -35.87
N ALA A 243 -14.94 -5.86 -34.92
CA ALA A 243 -14.69 -6.10 -33.51
C ALA A 243 -15.51 -7.25 -32.91
N GLN A 244 -16.79 -7.39 -33.28
CA GLN A 244 -17.64 -8.45 -32.74
C GLN A 244 -17.09 -9.83 -33.09
N LYS A 245 -16.81 -10.06 -34.39
CA LYS A 245 -16.22 -11.30 -34.88
C LYS A 245 -14.86 -11.59 -34.23
N PHE A 246 -14.04 -10.55 -34.06
CA PHE A 246 -12.75 -10.66 -33.39
C PHE A 246 -12.90 -11.10 -31.92
N ILE A 247 -13.79 -10.45 -31.17
CA ILE A 247 -14.03 -10.74 -29.75
C ILE A 247 -14.56 -12.16 -29.58
N ASP A 248 -15.56 -12.58 -30.37
CA ASP A 248 -16.14 -13.92 -30.28
C ASP A 248 -15.12 -15.04 -30.56
N GLN A 249 -14.18 -14.80 -31.48
CA GLN A 249 -13.07 -15.71 -31.73
C GLN A 249 -12.10 -15.78 -30.54
N ARG A 250 -11.83 -14.66 -29.88
CA ARG A 250 -10.88 -14.60 -28.75
C ARG A 250 -11.46 -15.12 -27.46
N LEU A 251 -12.75 -14.90 -27.18
CA LEU A 251 -13.42 -15.39 -25.97
C LEU A 251 -13.28 -16.91 -25.81
N LYS A 252 -13.25 -17.67 -26.91
CA LYS A 252 -13.03 -19.13 -26.92
C LYS A 252 -11.70 -19.56 -26.28
N ASN A 253 -10.70 -18.69 -26.27
CA ASN A 253 -9.36 -18.99 -25.75
C ASN A 253 -9.20 -18.67 -24.26
N TYR A 254 -10.22 -18.05 -23.64
CA TYR A 254 -10.14 -17.59 -22.25
C TYR A 254 -11.21 -18.24 -21.39
N ARG A 255 -10.87 -18.45 -20.11
CA ARG A 255 -11.85 -18.93 -19.12
C ARG A 255 -12.90 -17.84 -18.87
N PRO A 256 -14.20 -18.18 -18.77
CA PRO A 256 -15.29 -17.21 -18.55
C PRO A 256 -15.08 -16.26 -17.35
N ASN A 257 -14.39 -16.72 -16.30
CA ASN A 257 -14.15 -15.93 -15.08
C ASN A 257 -12.82 -15.18 -15.09
N SER A 258 -12.08 -15.19 -16.21
CA SER A 258 -10.83 -14.43 -16.31
C SER A 258 -11.12 -12.95 -16.56
N LYS A 259 -10.27 -12.07 -16.03
CA LYS A 259 -10.42 -10.61 -16.25
C LYS A 259 -10.45 -10.25 -17.74
N ILE A 260 -9.59 -10.89 -18.54
CA ILE A 260 -9.55 -10.65 -19.99
C ILE A 260 -10.89 -11.04 -20.64
N TYR A 261 -11.47 -12.19 -20.25
CA TYR A 261 -12.77 -12.61 -20.77
C TYR A 261 -13.86 -11.58 -20.46
N SER A 262 -14.06 -11.23 -19.19
CA SER A 262 -15.12 -10.27 -18.84
C SER A 262 -14.88 -8.90 -19.45
N GLY A 263 -13.62 -8.49 -19.59
CA GLY A 263 -13.25 -7.25 -20.25
C GLY A 263 -13.67 -7.25 -21.73
N LEU A 264 -13.33 -8.31 -22.46
CA LEU A 264 -13.69 -8.46 -23.88
C LEU A 264 -15.20 -8.58 -24.08
N GLU A 265 -15.88 -9.35 -23.23
CA GLU A 265 -17.34 -9.54 -23.27
C GLU A 265 -18.10 -8.21 -23.15
N HIS A 266 -17.62 -7.30 -22.31
CA HIS A 266 -18.28 -6.01 -22.06
C HIS A 266 -17.76 -4.88 -22.96
N LEU A 267 -16.64 -5.09 -23.67
CA LEU A 267 -15.90 -4.04 -24.39
C LEU A 267 -16.78 -3.27 -25.39
N LEU A 268 -17.45 -3.99 -26.31
CA LEU A 268 -18.20 -3.35 -27.39
C LEU A 268 -19.39 -2.54 -26.89
N LYS A 269 -20.15 -3.11 -25.95
CA LYS A 269 -21.30 -2.43 -25.35
C LYS A 269 -20.91 -1.05 -24.80
N TYR A 270 -19.82 -0.96 -24.04
CA TYR A 270 -19.43 0.29 -23.41
C TYR A 270 -18.63 1.22 -24.33
N LEU A 271 -17.96 0.71 -25.36
CA LEU A 271 -17.40 1.55 -26.43
C LEU A 271 -18.52 2.27 -27.19
N THR A 272 -19.60 1.57 -27.55
CA THR A 272 -20.76 2.18 -28.22
C THR A 272 -21.39 3.27 -27.35
N ILE A 273 -21.54 3.04 -26.04
CA ILE A 273 -22.05 4.05 -25.09
C ILE A 273 -21.09 5.26 -24.98
N TYR A 274 -19.78 5.03 -25.02
CA TYR A 274 -18.79 6.11 -24.98
C TYR A 274 -18.81 6.97 -26.26
N PHE A 275 -18.90 6.35 -27.43
CA PHE A 275 -18.98 7.10 -28.70
C PHE A 275 -20.28 7.87 -28.86
N SER A 276 -21.41 7.32 -28.38
CA SER A 276 -22.70 8.01 -28.42
C SER A 276 -22.73 9.23 -27.49
N SER A 277 -22.06 9.19 -26.33
CA SER A 277 -22.00 10.33 -25.41
C SER A 277 -21.01 11.42 -25.83
N THR A 278 -20.03 11.10 -26.66
CA THR A 278 -19.00 12.05 -27.14
C THR A 278 -19.35 12.70 -28.49
N ASN A 279 -20.56 12.47 -29.02
CA ASN A 279 -21.01 12.94 -30.34
C ASN A 279 -20.08 12.55 -31.51
N GLN A 280 -19.28 11.49 -31.34
CA GLN A 280 -18.37 10.96 -32.35
C GLN A 280 -19.15 9.99 -33.28
N ILE A 281 -19.94 10.54 -34.20
CA ILE A 281 -20.94 9.79 -34.98
C ILE A 281 -20.36 9.03 -36.20
N ASN A 282 -19.14 9.35 -36.67
CA ASN A 282 -18.54 8.61 -37.78
C ASN A 282 -17.83 7.35 -37.29
N ILE A 283 -18.57 6.23 -37.28
CA ILE A 283 -18.10 4.87 -36.91
C ILE A 283 -17.06 4.32 -37.90
N ASP A 284 -16.96 4.92 -39.10
CA ASP A 284 -16.02 4.50 -40.12
C ASP A 284 -14.58 4.93 -39.78
N ASN A 285 -13.72 3.93 -39.64
CA ASN A 285 -12.25 4.02 -39.46
C ASN A 285 -11.73 4.25 -38.04
N TYR A 286 -12.32 3.60 -37.03
CA TYR A 286 -11.68 3.44 -35.72
C TYR A 286 -10.84 2.16 -35.65
N ILE A 287 -9.56 2.33 -35.32
CA ILE A 287 -8.64 1.26 -34.97
C ILE A 287 -8.59 1.15 -33.45
N ILE A 288 -8.86 -0.04 -32.92
CA ILE A 288 -8.83 -0.31 -31.48
C ILE A 288 -7.57 -1.09 -31.16
N ASN A 289 -6.75 -0.52 -30.28
CA ASN A 289 -5.54 -1.12 -29.76
C ASN A 289 -5.75 -1.50 -28.29
N ILE A 290 -5.66 -2.79 -27.97
CA ILE A 290 -5.75 -3.30 -26.60
C ILE A 290 -4.35 -3.60 -26.09
N TYR A 291 -4.02 -3.04 -24.93
CA TYR A 291 -2.72 -3.24 -24.29
C TYR A 291 -2.84 -4.21 -23.13
N SER A 292 -1.75 -4.94 -22.87
CA SER A 292 -1.66 -5.74 -21.66
C SER A 292 -1.69 -4.76 -20.51
N SER A 293 -2.72 -4.90 -19.67
CA SER A 293 -2.90 -4.07 -18.48
C SER A 293 -1.58 -3.88 -17.76
N VAL A 294 -1.38 -2.68 -17.20
CA VAL A 294 -0.43 -2.41 -16.12
C VAL A 294 -0.48 -3.57 -15.13
N THR A 295 0.59 -4.38 -15.13
CA THR A 295 0.89 -5.51 -14.24
C THR A 295 -0.35 -6.15 -13.62
N LEU A 296 -0.77 -7.32 -14.12
CA LEU A 296 -1.88 -8.23 -13.72
C LEU A 296 -2.37 -8.25 -12.25
N GLU A 297 -1.66 -7.63 -11.32
CA GLU A 297 -1.86 -7.66 -9.88
C GLU A 297 -2.32 -6.32 -9.27
N ASN A 298 -2.13 -5.16 -9.94
CA ASN A 298 -2.42 -3.81 -9.38
C ASN A 298 -3.42 -3.00 -10.22
N SER A 299 -4.56 -3.58 -10.57
CA SER A 299 -5.55 -2.96 -11.48
C SER A 299 -6.54 -1.99 -10.80
N ASN A 300 -6.43 -1.77 -9.50
CA ASN A 300 -7.45 -1.01 -8.76
C ASN A 300 -7.07 0.46 -8.71
N VAL A 301 -8.02 1.33 -8.99
CA VAL A 301 -7.81 2.76 -9.19
C VAL A 301 -8.85 3.62 -8.49
N ALA A 302 -8.42 4.83 -8.14
CA ALA A 302 -9.29 5.93 -7.75
C ALA A 302 -9.57 6.80 -8.98
N VAL A 303 -10.84 7.02 -9.28
CA VAL A 303 -11.31 7.84 -10.40
C VAL A 303 -12.02 9.06 -9.85
N ALA A 304 -11.68 10.24 -10.38
CA ALA A 304 -12.39 11.46 -10.06
C ALA A 304 -13.71 11.51 -10.82
N MET A 305 -14.83 11.72 -10.12
CA MET A 305 -16.10 11.98 -10.79
C MET A 305 -16.24 13.44 -11.16
N ASN A 306 -17.00 13.70 -12.22
CA ASN A 306 -17.42 15.04 -12.57
C ASN A 306 -18.30 15.58 -11.42
N PRO A 307 -18.04 16.79 -10.89
CA PRO A 307 -18.82 17.36 -9.79
C PRO A 307 -20.34 17.42 -10.04
N LYS A 308 -20.77 17.46 -11.31
CA LYS A 308 -22.19 17.44 -11.70
C LYS A 308 -22.89 16.10 -11.45
N GLU A 309 -22.15 14.99 -11.49
CA GLU A 309 -22.67 13.61 -11.31
C GLU A 309 -22.48 13.11 -9.86
N LEU A 310 -21.80 13.90 -9.03
CA LEU A 310 -21.34 13.52 -7.69
C LEU A 310 -22.49 13.28 -6.70
N LEU A 311 -23.66 13.86 -6.96
CA LEU A 311 -24.87 13.72 -6.13
C LEU A 311 -25.61 12.39 -6.36
N GLU A 312 -25.33 11.69 -7.45
CA GLU A 312 -26.00 10.42 -7.79
C GLU A 312 -25.32 9.20 -7.16
N TYR A 313 -24.10 9.37 -6.62
CA TYR A 313 -23.27 8.27 -6.12
C TYR A 313 -22.74 8.50 -4.70
N LEU A 314 -22.60 7.42 -3.94
CA LEU A 314 -21.87 7.45 -2.67
C LEU A 314 -20.36 7.52 -2.99
N THR A 315 -19.77 8.70 -2.82
CA THR A 315 -18.35 8.95 -3.07
C THR A 315 -17.58 9.07 -1.76
N ASN A 316 -16.29 8.76 -1.77
CA ASN A 316 -15.39 9.09 -0.67
C ASN A 316 -14.72 10.42 -1.00
N GLU A 317 -15.27 11.54 -0.52
CA GLU A 317 -14.76 12.89 -0.82
C GLU A 317 -14.68 13.18 -2.34
N GLY A 318 -15.68 12.74 -3.11
CA GLY A 318 -15.71 12.91 -4.57
C GLY A 318 -14.85 11.92 -5.37
N ILE A 319 -14.31 10.89 -4.72
CA ILE A 319 -13.53 9.82 -5.34
C ILE A 319 -14.36 8.54 -5.41
N CYS A 320 -14.39 7.93 -6.61
CA CYS A 320 -14.93 6.60 -6.85
C CYS A 320 -13.81 5.59 -7.06
N TYR A 321 -14.11 4.32 -6.81
CA TYR A 321 -13.12 3.25 -6.90
C TYR A 321 -13.49 2.27 -8.00
N GLY A 322 -12.52 1.90 -8.83
CA GLY A 322 -12.73 1.01 -9.96
C GLY A 322 -11.61 -0.01 -10.12
N GLN A 323 -11.91 -1.11 -10.79
CA GLN A 323 -10.95 -2.11 -11.22
C GLN A 323 -10.83 -2.06 -12.75
N ILE A 324 -9.61 -1.82 -13.25
CA ILE A 324 -9.33 -1.82 -14.69
C ILE A 324 -9.30 -3.25 -15.21
N TYR A 325 -10.04 -3.49 -16.29
CA TYR A 325 -10.07 -4.75 -17.02
C TYR A 325 -9.24 -4.68 -18.30
N LEU A 326 -9.37 -3.60 -19.07
CA LEU A 326 -8.66 -3.39 -20.34
C LEU A 326 -8.14 -1.95 -20.43
N LEU A 327 -6.93 -1.80 -20.97
CA LEU A 327 -6.42 -0.51 -21.45
C LEU A 327 -6.58 -0.47 -22.97
N ILE A 328 -7.25 0.57 -23.43
CA ILE A 328 -7.73 0.68 -24.80
C ILE A 328 -7.21 2.00 -25.35
N LYS A 329 -6.60 1.95 -26.52
CA LYS A 329 -6.28 3.14 -27.30
C LYS A 329 -7.12 3.10 -28.56
N VAL A 330 -7.92 4.14 -28.78
CA VAL A 330 -8.75 4.26 -29.96
C VAL A 330 -8.11 5.29 -30.88
N GLU A 331 -7.80 4.90 -32.11
CA GLU A 331 -7.18 5.76 -33.10
C GLU A 331 -8.16 5.99 -34.26
N THR A 332 -8.29 7.22 -34.70
CA THR A 332 -9.09 7.59 -35.88
C THR A 332 -8.21 7.80 -37.11
N ALA A 333 -8.79 7.62 -38.30
CA ALA A 333 -8.15 8.03 -39.55
C ALA A 333 -7.75 9.51 -39.61
N LYS A 334 -8.36 10.38 -38.78
CA LYS A 334 -8.03 11.81 -38.66
C LYS A 334 -6.86 12.09 -37.69
N GLY A 335 -6.28 11.06 -37.08
CA GLY A 335 -5.16 11.18 -36.14
C GLY A 335 -5.55 11.47 -34.69
N ASN A 336 -6.84 11.55 -34.36
CA ASN A 336 -7.29 11.67 -32.96
C ASN A 336 -7.06 10.34 -32.24
N VAL A 337 -6.58 10.44 -31.00
CA VAL A 337 -6.23 9.31 -30.15
C VAL A 337 -6.91 9.46 -28.80
N ASP A 338 -7.79 8.52 -28.47
CA ASP A 338 -8.41 8.44 -27.15
C ASP A 338 -7.75 7.32 -26.33
N ASN A 339 -7.22 7.69 -25.16
CA ASN A 339 -6.61 6.76 -24.20
C ASN A 339 -7.63 6.41 -23.12
N LEU A 340 -8.16 5.19 -23.21
CA LEU A 340 -9.34 4.76 -22.46
C LEU A 340 -9.02 3.56 -21.56
N ALA A 341 -9.80 3.41 -20.49
CA ALA A 341 -9.80 2.25 -19.63
C ALA A 341 -11.21 1.72 -19.46
N LEU A 342 -11.39 0.41 -19.66
CA LEU A 342 -12.61 -0.29 -19.27
C LEU A 342 -12.51 -0.62 -17.77
N ILE A 343 -13.41 -0.08 -16.98
CA ILE A 343 -13.39 -0.15 -15.52
C ILE A 343 -14.66 -0.82 -15.02
N GLN A 344 -14.52 -1.74 -14.07
CA GLN A 344 -15.62 -2.25 -13.25
C GLN A 344 -15.66 -1.50 -11.92
N TRP A 345 -16.84 -1.01 -11.52
CA TRP A 345 -16.95 -0.14 -10.35
C TRP A 345 -17.09 -0.92 -9.04
N TYR A 346 -16.48 -0.37 -7.99
CA TYR A 346 -16.80 -0.67 -6.61
C TYR A 346 -17.85 0.31 -6.09
N ASN A 347 -18.73 -0.16 -5.22
CA ASN A 347 -19.64 0.69 -4.45
C ASN A 347 -19.48 0.39 -2.96
N PHE A 348 -19.86 1.33 -2.09
CA PHE A 348 -19.92 1.07 -0.66
C PHE A 348 -20.84 -0.12 -0.35
N LYS A 349 -20.38 -0.96 0.57
CA LYS A 349 -21.13 -2.16 0.95
C LYS A 349 -22.40 -1.81 1.75
N SER A 350 -22.36 -0.75 2.54
CA SER A 350 -23.46 -0.26 3.36
C SER A 350 -23.46 1.27 3.38
N THR A 351 -24.65 1.88 3.37
CA THR A 351 -24.82 3.33 3.54
C THR A 351 -24.54 3.79 4.97
N LYS A 352 -24.80 2.94 5.98
CA LYS A 352 -24.62 3.25 7.41
C LYS A 352 -23.21 2.91 7.92
N ASN A 353 -22.66 1.76 7.51
CA ASN A 353 -21.34 1.28 7.95
C ASN A 353 -20.35 1.29 6.78
N GLN A 354 -20.00 2.50 6.33
CA GLN A 354 -19.14 2.73 5.16
C GLN A 354 -17.66 2.46 5.42
N TYR A 355 -17.23 2.56 6.68
CA TYR A 355 -15.83 2.43 7.05
C TYR A 355 -15.60 1.28 8.03
N HIS A 356 -14.54 0.52 7.79
CA HIS A 356 -14.03 -0.50 8.71
C HIS A 356 -12.56 -0.22 9.00
N TYR A 357 -12.19 -0.07 10.27
CA TYR A 357 -10.86 0.42 10.67
C TYR A 357 -10.46 1.76 10.03
N GLY A 358 -11.46 2.61 9.71
CA GLY A 358 -11.25 3.86 8.98
C GLY A 358 -10.87 3.66 7.51
N CYS A 359 -10.99 2.46 6.96
CA CYS A 359 -10.83 2.13 5.54
C CYS A 359 -12.20 2.01 4.88
N SER A 360 -12.36 2.49 3.65
CA SER A 360 -13.62 2.40 2.91
C SER A 360 -13.97 0.94 2.61
N LYS A 361 -15.19 0.53 2.96
CA LYS A 361 -15.69 -0.83 2.81
C LYS A 361 -16.56 -0.97 1.57
N LEU A 362 -16.09 -1.78 0.64
CA LEU A 362 -16.59 -1.84 -0.72
C LEU A 362 -17.15 -3.22 -1.09
N LYS A 363 -18.01 -3.23 -2.11
CA LYS A 363 -18.44 -4.39 -2.87
C LYS A 363 -18.19 -4.12 -4.36
N LEU A 364 -17.70 -5.11 -5.09
CA LEU A 364 -17.59 -5.05 -6.53
C LEU A 364 -18.99 -5.15 -7.15
N THR A 365 -19.30 -4.25 -8.08
CA THR A 365 -20.61 -4.19 -8.74
C THR A 365 -20.57 -4.88 -10.10
N LYS A 366 -21.73 -5.08 -10.75
CA LYS A 366 -21.79 -5.52 -12.15
C LYS A 366 -21.74 -4.37 -13.15
N LEU A 367 -21.48 -3.15 -12.69
CA LEU A 367 -21.42 -1.95 -13.52
C LEU A 367 -20.02 -1.81 -14.08
N TYR A 368 -19.94 -1.63 -15.39
CA TYR A 368 -18.72 -1.33 -16.11
C TYR A 368 -18.91 -0.02 -16.86
N ASN A 369 -17.87 0.80 -16.97
CA ASN A 369 -17.88 1.99 -17.80
C ASN A 369 -16.52 2.12 -18.49
N ILE A 370 -16.50 2.91 -19.57
CA ILE A 370 -15.26 3.39 -20.16
C ILE A 370 -14.96 4.78 -19.63
N VAL A 371 -13.74 4.99 -19.19
CA VAL A 371 -13.27 6.25 -18.65
C VAL A 371 -11.97 6.64 -19.36
N ASN A 372 -11.80 7.93 -19.64
CA ASN A 372 -10.51 8.45 -20.07
C ASN A 372 -9.47 8.23 -18.97
N ILE A 373 -8.28 7.76 -19.34
CA ILE A 373 -7.18 7.51 -18.40
C ILE A 373 -6.83 8.78 -17.61
N GLU A 374 -7.02 9.96 -18.18
CA GLU A 374 -6.79 11.24 -17.52
C GLU A 374 -7.67 11.46 -16.28
N ALA A 375 -8.84 10.81 -16.19
CA ALA A 375 -9.70 10.88 -15.00
C ALA A 375 -9.23 9.96 -13.85
N ILE A 376 -8.29 9.05 -14.12
CA ILE A 376 -7.71 8.18 -13.11
C ILE A 376 -6.67 8.98 -12.31
N LYS A 377 -6.95 9.20 -11.02
CA LYS A 377 -6.06 9.94 -10.13
C LYS A 377 -4.88 9.10 -9.68
N ASN A 378 -5.15 7.95 -9.06
CA ASN A 378 -4.13 7.16 -8.37
C ASN A 378 -4.45 5.66 -8.41
N ASN A 379 -3.39 4.84 -8.37
CA ASN A 379 -3.52 3.42 -8.05
C ASN A 379 -3.84 3.26 -6.56
N ILE A 380 -4.74 2.35 -6.23
CA ILE A 380 -5.15 2.08 -4.85
C ILE A 380 -4.92 0.62 -4.49
N HIS A 381 -4.56 0.38 -3.23
CA HIS A 381 -4.45 -0.97 -2.72
C HIS A 381 -5.80 -1.39 -2.12
N ILE A 382 -6.44 -2.39 -2.73
CA ILE A 382 -7.68 -2.98 -2.23
C ILE A 382 -7.37 -4.39 -1.76
N ILE A 383 -7.76 -4.71 -0.52
CA ILE A 383 -7.59 -6.03 0.09
C ILE A 383 -8.97 -6.67 0.24
N SER A 384 -9.11 -7.95 -0.08
CA SER A 384 -10.33 -8.71 0.21
C SER A 384 -10.48 -8.90 1.71
N HIS A 385 -11.71 -8.75 2.20
CA HIS A 385 -12.03 -9.13 3.58
C HIS A 385 -11.99 -10.65 3.67
N PHE A 386 -10.99 -11.20 4.36
CA PHE A 386 -10.83 -12.65 4.47
C PHE A 386 -12.12 -13.31 4.99
N ASP A 387 -12.45 -14.43 4.35
CA ASP A 387 -13.64 -15.27 4.60
C ASP A 387 -14.98 -14.58 4.32
N LYS A 388 -14.99 -13.46 3.58
CA LYS A 388 -16.22 -12.83 3.08
C LYS A 388 -16.24 -12.71 1.57
N ILE A 389 -17.40 -13.03 1.00
CA ILE A 389 -17.64 -12.91 -0.43
C ILE A 389 -17.97 -11.46 -0.77
N ASN A 390 -17.35 -10.94 -1.83
CA ASN A 390 -17.58 -9.59 -2.36
C ASN A 390 -17.54 -8.49 -1.28
N ASP A 391 -16.49 -8.53 -0.45
CA ASP A 391 -16.23 -7.58 0.61
C ASP A 391 -14.76 -7.15 0.53
N PHE A 392 -14.54 -5.85 0.37
CA PHE A 392 -13.23 -5.31 0.07
C PHE A 392 -12.95 -4.07 0.93
N LEU A 393 -11.69 -3.84 1.24
CA LEU A 393 -11.25 -2.68 2.01
C LEU A 393 -10.18 -1.92 1.24
N VAL A 394 -10.37 -0.61 1.09
CA VAL A 394 -9.36 0.29 0.54
C VAL A 394 -8.31 0.53 1.61
N ASN A 395 -7.11 0.01 1.41
CA ASN A 395 -6.02 0.13 2.36
C ASN A 395 -5.46 1.56 2.36
N LYS A 396 -5.83 2.36 3.37
CA LYS A 396 -5.28 3.70 3.58
C LYS A 396 -3.91 3.73 4.27
N TYR A 397 -3.42 2.59 4.74
CA TYR A 397 -2.15 2.48 5.45
C TYR A 397 -0.96 2.29 4.51
N ILE A 398 -1.08 2.67 3.23
CA ILE A 398 0.02 2.72 2.28
C ILE A 398 0.74 4.06 2.42
N PHE A 399 1.72 4.10 3.33
CA PHE A 399 2.52 5.29 3.67
C PHE A 399 4.01 5.16 3.31
#